data_AF-A0A452G1H6-F1
#
_entry.id   AF-A0A452G1H6-F1
#
_cell.length_a   1.000
_cell.length_b   1.000
_cell.length_c   1.000
_cell.angle_alpha   90.00
_cell.angle_beta   90.00
_cell.angle_gamma   90.00
#
_symmetry.space_group_name_H-M   'P 1'
#
loop_
_entity.id
_entity.type
_entity.pdbx_description
1 polymer ?
#
loop_
_entity_poly.entity_id
_entity_poly.type
_entity_poly.pdbx_seq_one_letter_code
_entity_poly.pdbx_strand_id
1 'polypeptide(L)'
;MMSSIDDCYTSARGCTGDSYLGNFAKATFDAISKTYSYLTPDLRKETVFTKSPYQEFTGHLVKNHIRVSVQRTQAPAVATI
;
A
#
# COMPACT_ATOMS: atom_id res chain seq x y z
N MET A 1 -4.17 19.32 -2.19
CA MET A 1 -2.93 18.53 -2.05
C MET A 1 -3.28 17.10 -1.70
N MET A 2 -2.47 16.12 -2.13
CA MET A 2 -2.79 14.68 -2.07
C MET A 2 -2.53 14.06 -0.68
N SER A 3 -1.80 14.75 0.19
CA SER A 3 -1.66 14.44 1.62
C SER A 3 -2.23 15.61 2.44
N SER A 4 -2.92 15.30 3.53
CA SER A 4 -3.48 16.30 4.46
C SER A 4 -2.37 16.83 5.39
N ILE A 5 -1.33 17.44 4.82
CA ILE A 5 -0.21 18.06 5.55
C ILE A 5 -0.37 19.57 5.39
N ASP A 6 -0.61 20.28 6.50
CA ASP A 6 -0.81 21.73 6.48
C ASP A 6 0.49 22.49 6.18
N ASP A 7 1.58 22.15 6.87
CA ASP A 7 2.89 22.79 6.71
C ASP A 7 4.02 21.75 6.72
N CYS A 8 4.93 21.83 5.75
CA CYS A 8 6.10 20.95 5.65
C CYS A 8 7.24 21.62 4.88
N TYR A 9 8.44 21.60 5.48
CA TYR A 9 9.66 21.96 4.78
C TYR A 9 10.13 20.81 3.89
N THR A 10 10.42 21.12 2.63
CA THR A 10 10.88 20.13 1.65
C THR A 10 12.25 20.48 1.10
N SER A 11 13.08 19.45 0.92
CA SER A 11 14.35 19.55 0.21
C SER A 11 14.47 18.38 -0.75
N ALA A 12 14.83 18.65 -1.99
CA ALA A 12 15.07 17.63 -3.00
C ALA A 12 16.51 17.72 -3.50
N ARG A 13 17.16 16.56 -3.67
CA ARG A 13 18.51 16.46 -4.19
C ARG A 13 18.53 15.42 -5.31
N GLY A 14 19.24 15.71 -6.41
CA GLY A 14 19.29 14.89 -7.62
C GLY A 14 18.55 15.52 -8.80
N CYS A 15 18.39 14.79 -9.90
CA CYS A 15 17.67 15.27 -11.08
C CYS A 15 16.15 15.30 -10.83
N THR A 16 15.64 16.48 -10.49
CA THR A 16 14.22 16.73 -10.20
C THR A 16 13.50 17.49 -11.33
N GLY A 17 14.12 17.60 -12.51
CA GLY A 17 13.54 18.28 -13.67
C GLY A 17 12.33 17.56 -14.26
N ASP A 18 11.67 18.20 -15.21
CA ASP A 18 10.43 17.73 -15.87
C ASP A 18 10.56 16.30 -16.42
N SER A 19 11.71 15.98 -17.02
CA SER A 19 12.02 14.63 -17.55
C SER A 19 12.14 13.52 -16.49
N TYR A 20 12.24 13.87 -15.20
CA TYR A 20 12.36 12.94 -14.06
C TYR A 20 11.24 13.12 -13.02
N LEU A 21 10.14 13.78 -13.38
CA LEU A 21 9.02 14.06 -12.49
C LEU A 21 8.45 12.79 -11.82
N GLY A 22 8.39 11.67 -12.55
CA GLY A 22 7.91 10.39 -12.01
C GLY A 22 8.76 9.88 -10.84
N ASN A 23 10.09 10.06 -10.91
CA ASN A 23 10.99 9.69 -9.82
C ASN A 23 10.83 10.63 -8.62
N PHE A 24 10.65 11.93 -8.88
CA PHE A 24 10.39 12.91 -7.83
C PHE A 24 9.07 12.65 -7.09
N ALA A 25 7.99 12.33 -7.82
CA ALA A 25 6.72 11.94 -7.24
C ALA A 25 6.84 10.66 -6.39
N LYS A 26 7.57 9.65 -6.89
CA LYS A 26 7.84 8.42 -6.16
C LYS A 26 8.66 8.65 -4.89
N ALA A 27 9.67 9.53 -4.94
CA ALA A 27 10.47 9.89 -3.77
C ALA A 27 9.61 10.59 -2.70
N THR A 28 8.68 11.46 -3.12
CA THR A 28 7.76 12.14 -2.20
C THR A 28 6.79 11.15 -1.56
N PHE A 29 6.24 10.21 -2.34
CA PHE A 29 5.36 9.15 -1.82
C PHE A 29 6.11 8.24 -0.82
N ASP A 30 7.34 7.87 -1.13
CA ASP A 30 8.19 7.08 -0.23
C ASP A 30 8.51 7.84 1.07
N ALA A 31 8.80 9.15 0.99
CA ALA A 31 9.01 9.98 2.18
C ALA A 31 7.78 10.03 3.08
N ILE A 32 6.57 10.18 2.50
CA ILE A 32 5.31 10.13 3.25
C ILE A 32 5.07 8.74 3.84
N SER A 33 5.33 7.67 3.08
CA SER A 33 5.17 6.29 3.58
C SER A 33 6.06 6.01 4.78
N LYS A 34 7.28 6.54 4.78
CA LYS A 34 8.25 6.41 5.87
C LYS A 34 7.84 7.12 7.15
N THR A 35 6.90 8.08 7.12
CA THR A 35 6.41 8.71 8.37
C THR A 35 5.69 7.69 9.26
N TYR A 36 5.00 6.71 8.67
CA TYR A 36 4.38 5.60 9.40
C TYR A 36 5.39 4.53 9.83
N SER A 37 6.52 4.42 9.12
CA SER A 37 7.60 3.49 9.49
C SER A 37 8.49 4.04 10.61
N TYR A 38 8.45 5.35 10.87
CA TYR A 38 9.24 5.98 11.91
C TYR A 38 8.63 5.73 13.30
N LEU A 39 9.44 5.18 14.22
CA LEU A 39 8.98 4.84 15.56
C LEU A 39 9.29 5.96 16.56
N THR A 40 8.31 6.84 16.77
CA THR A 40 8.34 7.87 17.82
C THR A 40 8.19 7.21 19.20
N PRO A 41 8.78 7.75 20.29
CA PRO A 41 8.66 7.17 21.63
C PRO A 41 7.23 6.91 22.12
N ASP A 42 6.25 7.70 21.68
CA ASP A 42 4.83 7.51 21.99
C ASP A 42 4.26 6.18 21.45
N LEU A 43 4.73 5.77 20.27
CA LEU A 43 4.30 4.55 19.56
C LEU A 43 5.03 3.28 20.05
N ARG A 44 5.91 3.39 21.06
CA ARG A 44 6.64 2.22 21.64
C ARG A 44 5.79 1.36 22.57
N LYS A 45 4.56 1.76 22.85
CA LYS A 45 3.61 0.95 23.63
C LYS A 45 3.28 -0.32 22.84
N GLU A 46 3.06 -1.41 23.56
CA GLU A 46 2.71 -2.69 22.93
C GLU A 46 1.41 -2.55 22.13
N THR A 47 1.42 -3.01 20.88
CA THR A 47 0.23 -2.98 20.01
C THR A 47 -0.64 -4.19 20.31
N VAL A 48 -1.90 -3.96 20.69
CA VAL A 48 -2.88 -5.04 20.80
C VAL A 48 -3.38 -5.41 19.41
N PHE A 49 -2.99 -6.57 18.92
CA PHE A 49 -3.47 -7.08 17.63
C PHE A 49 -4.94 -7.52 17.75
N THR A 50 -5.81 -6.88 17.00
CA THR A 50 -7.21 -7.29 16.85
C THR A 50 -7.34 -8.31 15.72
N LYS A 51 -8.48 -9.01 15.66
CA LYS A 51 -8.79 -9.88 14.52
C LYS A 51 -8.73 -9.07 13.23
N SER A 52 -8.26 -9.70 12.14
CA SER A 52 -8.23 -9.03 10.85
C SER A 52 -9.68 -8.75 10.38
N PRO A 53 -9.94 -7.64 9.67
CA PRO A 53 -11.27 -7.34 9.14
C PRO A 53 -11.83 -8.48 8.26
N TYR A 54 -10.96 -9.17 7.53
CA TYR A 54 -11.35 -10.35 6.74
C TYR A 54 -11.92 -11.48 7.60
N GLN A 55 -11.32 -11.72 8.77
CA GLN A 55 -11.77 -12.73 9.72
C GLN A 55 -13.06 -12.31 10.45
N GLU A 56 -13.20 -11.02 10.77
CA GLU A 56 -14.41 -10.52 11.44
C GLU A 56 -15.64 -10.52 10.51
N PHE A 57 -15.46 -10.11 9.25
CA PHE A 57 -16.55 -9.96 8.28
C PHE A 57 -16.67 -11.13 7.30
N THR A 58 -16.07 -12.29 7.59
CA THR A 58 -16.08 -13.45 6.68
C THR A 58 -17.50 -13.80 6.22
N GLY A 59 -18.48 -13.81 7.13
CA GLY A 59 -19.87 -14.11 6.78
C GLY A 59 -20.53 -13.10 5.83
N HIS A 60 -20.13 -11.82 5.89
CA HIS A 60 -20.61 -10.78 4.97
C HIS A 60 -19.89 -10.84 3.61
N LEU A 61 -18.58 -11.08 3.63
CA LEU A 61 -17.78 -11.20 2.41
C LEU A 61 -18.20 -12.42 1.60
N VAL A 62 -18.44 -13.58 2.22
CA VAL A 62 -18.93 -14.78 1.51
C VAL A 62 -20.24 -14.53 0.79
N LYS A 63 -21.15 -13.74 1.39
CA LYS A 63 -22.49 -13.49 0.85
C LYS A 63 -22.54 -12.38 -0.22
N ASN A 64 -21.71 -11.35 -0.10
CA ASN A 64 -21.83 -10.13 -0.91
C ASN A 64 -20.62 -9.84 -1.81
N HIS A 65 -19.49 -10.53 -1.61
CA HIS A 65 -18.32 -10.34 -2.46
C HIS A 65 -18.51 -11.09 -3.80
N ILE A 66 -19.08 -10.40 -4.79
CA ILE A 66 -19.05 -10.86 -6.17
C ILE A 66 -17.57 -10.91 -6.57
N ARG A 67 -17.05 -12.11 -6.83
CA ARG A 67 -15.69 -12.27 -7.33
C ARG A 67 -15.59 -11.47 -8.63
N VAL A 68 -14.87 -10.35 -8.64
CA VAL A 68 -14.28 -9.85 -9.89
C VAL A 68 -13.15 -10.81 -10.23
N SER A 69 -13.50 -12.01 -10.67
CA SER A 69 -12.56 -13.01 -11.10
C SER A 69 -11.99 -12.56 -12.44
N VAL A 70 -10.75 -12.09 -12.46
CA VAL A 70 -9.92 -12.25 -13.66
C VAL A 70 -9.72 -13.74 -13.82
N GLN A 71 -10.55 -14.38 -14.66
CA GLN A 71 -10.29 -15.75 -15.10
C GLN A 71 -9.10 -15.73 -16.05
N ARG A 72 -7.89 -15.89 -15.51
CA ARG A 72 -6.78 -16.36 -16.34
C ARG A 72 -6.91 -17.88 -16.41
N THR A 73 -7.61 -18.36 -17.43
CA THR A 73 -7.60 -19.79 -17.79
C THR A 73 -6.15 -20.17 -18.11
N GLN A 74 -5.51 -20.93 -17.22
CA GLN A 74 -4.29 -21.64 -17.56
C GLN A 74 -4.71 -23.03 -18.02
N ALA A 75 -4.51 -23.31 -19.31
CA ALA A 75 -4.78 -24.62 -19.88
C ALA A 75 -3.93 -25.69 -19.16
N PRO A 76 -4.49 -26.86 -18.83
CA PRO A 76 -3.70 -27.95 -18.29
C PRO A 76 -2.76 -28.46 -19.39
N ALA A 77 -1.45 -28.30 -19.17
CA ALA A 77 -0.46 -29.03 -19.97
C ALA A 77 -0.56 -30.51 -19.58
N VAL A 78 -1.22 -31.30 -20.40
CA VAL A 78 -1.16 -32.76 -20.31
C VAL A 78 0.26 -33.18 -20.71
N ALA A 79 1.04 -33.63 -19.74
CA ALA A 79 2.28 -34.34 -20.00
C ALA A 79 1.91 -35.77 -20.41
N THR A 80 1.98 -36.05 -21.70
CA THR A 80 2.00 -37.43 -22.19
C THR A 80 3.44 -37.95 -22.06
N ILE A 81 3.55 -39.04 -21.33
CA ILE A 81 4.68 -39.98 -21.23
C ILE A 81 5.29 -40.33 -22.59
#